data_AF-A0AAN0KHJ4-F1
#
_entry.id   AF-A0AAN0KHJ4-F1
#
_cell.length_a   1.000
_cell.length_b   1.000
_cell.length_c   1.000
_cell.angle_alpha   90.00
_cell.angle_beta   90.00
_cell.angle_gamma   90.00
#
_symmetry.space_group_name_H-M   'P 1'
#
loop_
_entity.id
_entity.type
_entity.pdbx_description
1 polymer ?
#
loop_
_entity_poly.entity_id
_entity_poly.type
_entity_poly.pdbx_seq_one_letter_code
_entity_poly.pdbx_strand_id
1 'polypeptide(L)'
;MSVFCSDNEIINNTIKTYLSRKLKQYGNLKYAYMIMNKKNPSQVVIISNYPQEWVNTYKENNYQHIDPVILTAINTVSPFSWEDNIVINSKLKFSKIFNLSKEYDIVNGYTFVLHDNNNSLAALSIMFEENSPTDMENIVEENKDKLQMLLITVHEKITTFYKEMTQSPQSKKQSDKEIFSQRENEILYWASMGKTYPEIALILDIKISTVKFHIGNVVKKLGVLNAKHAIRLGVELQLIKPEPL
;
A
#
# COMPACT_ATOMS: atom_id res chain seq x y z
N MET A 1 10.60 6.77 -0.90
CA MET A 1 11.02 5.57 -0.16
C MET A 1 9.79 4.68 0.02
N SER A 2 9.92 3.38 -0.18
CA SER A 2 8.84 2.44 0.11
C SER A 2 8.56 2.43 1.61
N VAL A 3 7.28 2.52 1.99
CA VAL A 3 6.83 2.57 3.40
C VAL A 3 7.15 1.26 4.15
N PHE A 4 7.42 0.17 3.45
CA PHE A 4 7.54 -1.18 4.01
C PHE A 4 8.99 -1.63 4.18
N CYS A 5 9.85 -0.76 4.72
CA CYS A 5 11.30 -0.98 4.67
C CYS A 5 11.81 -2.12 5.58
N SER A 6 10.97 -2.73 6.43
CA SER A 6 11.31 -3.94 7.18
C SER A 6 10.06 -4.60 7.75
N ASP A 7 9.97 -5.93 7.64
CA ASP A 7 8.93 -6.76 8.25
C ASP A 7 9.01 -6.60 9.79
N ASN A 8 8.16 -5.77 10.38
CA ASN A 8 8.22 -5.46 11.81
C ASN A 8 7.29 -6.37 12.61
N GLU A 9 7.88 -7.26 13.40
CA GLU A 9 7.15 -8.26 14.17
C GLU A 9 6.16 -7.65 15.20
N ILE A 10 6.52 -6.53 15.84
CA ILE A 10 5.65 -5.85 16.82
C ILE A 10 4.41 -5.26 16.13
N ILE A 11 4.61 -4.56 15.01
CA ILE A 11 3.51 -3.99 14.21
C ILE A 11 2.62 -5.13 13.69
N ASN A 12 3.24 -6.17 13.13
CA ASN A 12 2.52 -7.31 12.58
C ASN A 12 1.69 -8.04 13.64
N ASN A 13 2.25 -8.27 14.84
CA ASN A 13 1.53 -8.89 15.96
C ASN A 13 0.38 -8.03 16.48
N THR A 14 0.57 -6.70 16.49
CA THR A 14 -0.49 -5.75 16.86
C THR A 14 -1.65 -5.81 15.87
N ILE A 15 -1.35 -5.81 14.57
CA ILE A 15 -2.36 -5.91 13.51
C ILE A 15 -3.03 -7.29 13.51
N LYS A 16 -2.26 -8.38 13.71
CA LYS A 16 -2.79 -9.74 13.86
C LYS A 16 -3.78 -9.83 15.02
N THR A 17 -3.44 -9.28 16.18
CA THR A 17 -4.33 -9.24 17.35
C THR A 17 -5.61 -8.45 17.06
N TYR A 18 -5.49 -7.32 16.37
CA TYR A 18 -6.64 -6.50 15.97
C TYR A 18 -7.56 -7.23 15.00
N LEU A 19 -7.00 -7.86 13.94
CA LEU A 19 -7.74 -8.67 12.97
C LEU A 19 -8.45 -9.84 13.65
N SER A 20 -7.74 -10.65 14.44
CA SER A 20 -8.31 -11.78 15.15
C SER A 20 -9.50 -11.36 16.04
N ARG A 21 -9.38 -10.24 16.76
CA ARG A 21 -10.48 -9.73 17.59
C ARG A 21 -11.69 -9.28 16.78
N LYS A 22 -11.48 -8.65 15.62
CA LYS A 22 -12.56 -8.16 14.75
C LYS A 22 -13.24 -9.27 13.97
N LEU A 23 -12.49 -10.30 13.58
CA LEU A 23 -13.02 -11.44 12.83
C LEU A 23 -13.70 -12.48 13.72
N LYS A 24 -13.39 -12.53 15.02
CA LYS A 24 -13.98 -13.48 15.98
C LYS A 24 -15.52 -13.48 16.00
N GLN A 25 -16.16 -12.34 15.73
CA GLN A 25 -17.62 -12.24 15.70
C GLN A 25 -18.28 -12.97 14.51
N TYR A 26 -17.48 -13.34 13.50
CA TYR A 26 -17.91 -14.08 12.31
C TYR A 26 -17.53 -15.56 12.39
N GLY A 27 -17.16 -16.05 13.58
CA GLY A 27 -16.72 -17.42 13.81
C GLY A 27 -15.20 -17.61 13.71
N ASN A 28 -14.78 -18.86 13.58
CA ASN A 28 -13.36 -19.22 13.50
C ASN A 28 -12.86 -19.15 12.05
N LEU A 29 -12.78 -17.94 11.51
CA LEU A 29 -12.32 -17.73 10.13
C LEU A 29 -10.80 -17.87 10.03
N LYS A 30 -10.33 -18.68 9.07
CA LYS A 30 -8.95 -18.62 8.57
C LYS A 30 -8.81 -17.39 7.67
N TYR A 31 -7.75 -16.61 7.87
CA TYR A 31 -7.55 -15.37 7.14
C TYR A 31 -6.06 -15.08 6.86
N ALA A 32 -5.82 -14.33 5.79
CA ALA A 32 -4.56 -13.67 5.52
C ALA A 32 -4.78 -12.23 5.07
N TYR A 33 -4.18 -11.29 5.78
CA TYR A 33 -3.97 -9.94 5.32
C TYR A 33 -2.61 -9.86 4.63
N MET A 34 -2.59 -9.43 3.38
CA MET A 34 -1.37 -9.17 2.62
C MET A 34 -1.33 -7.71 2.22
N ILE A 35 -0.14 -7.11 2.32
CA ILE A 35 0.16 -5.82 1.73
C ILE A 35 1.45 -5.90 0.93
N MET A 36 1.43 -5.37 -0.29
CA MET A 36 2.52 -5.49 -1.24
C MET A 36 2.67 -4.22 -2.05
N ASN A 37 3.91 -3.81 -2.31
CA ASN A 37 4.18 -2.73 -3.24
C ASN A 37 4.07 -3.23 -4.69
N LYS A 38 3.21 -2.63 -5.51
CA LYS A 38 3.02 -3.03 -6.92
C LYS A 38 4.26 -2.80 -7.80
N LYS A 39 5.11 -1.83 -7.46
CA LYS A 39 6.37 -1.54 -8.17
C LYS A 39 7.51 -2.46 -7.73
N ASN A 40 7.45 -2.99 -6.51
CA ASN A 40 8.41 -3.96 -5.99
C ASN A 40 7.68 -5.07 -5.22
N PRO A 41 7.14 -6.09 -5.90
CA PRO A 41 6.35 -7.15 -5.27
C PRO A 41 7.10 -8.02 -4.26
N SER A 42 8.44 -7.98 -4.23
CA SER A 42 9.24 -8.63 -3.19
C SER A 42 9.09 -7.95 -1.83
N GLN A 43 8.61 -6.71 -1.79
CA GLN A 43 8.23 -6.03 -0.56
C GLN A 43 6.79 -6.38 -0.21
N VAL A 44 6.63 -7.56 0.41
CA VAL A 44 5.36 -8.11 0.83
C VAL A 44 5.36 -8.38 2.33
N VAL A 45 4.30 -7.92 3.00
CA VAL A 45 4.01 -8.28 4.40
C VAL A 45 2.74 -9.12 4.39
N ILE A 46 2.80 -10.25 5.09
CA ILE A 46 1.69 -11.20 5.22
C ILE A 46 1.45 -11.39 6.71
N ILE A 47 0.21 -11.16 7.13
CA ILE A 47 -0.27 -11.31 8.51
C ILE A 47 -1.46 -12.26 8.47
N SER A 48 -1.31 -13.43 9.08
CA SER A 48 -2.32 -14.47 9.02
C SER A 48 -2.43 -15.23 10.34
N ASN A 49 -3.50 -16.01 10.49
CA ASN A 49 -3.64 -17.04 11.52
C ASN A 49 -3.25 -18.45 11.01
N TYR A 50 -2.53 -18.53 9.88
CA TYR A 50 -1.94 -19.77 9.36
C TYR A 50 -0.67 -20.18 10.12
N PRO A 51 -0.26 -21.46 9.98
CA PRO A 51 1.08 -21.87 10.37
C PRO A 51 2.12 -20.92 9.77
N GLN A 52 3.02 -20.42 10.62
CA GLN A 52 4.06 -19.48 10.20
C GLN A 52 4.99 -20.10 9.13
N GLU A 53 5.15 -21.42 9.17
CA GLU A 53 5.87 -22.20 8.16
C GLU A 53 5.36 -21.93 6.75
N TRP A 54 4.04 -22.02 6.52
CA TRP A 54 3.46 -21.73 5.21
C TRP A 54 3.72 -20.29 4.76
N VAL A 55 3.59 -19.32 5.67
CA VAL A 55 3.86 -17.90 5.37
C VAL A 55 5.33 -17.70 4.97
N ASN A 56 6.26 -18.38 5.64
CA ASN A 56 7.68 -18.32 5.33
C ASN A 56 7.96 -18.96 3.97
N THR A 57 7.46 -20.17 3.72
CA THR A 57 7.57 -20.85 2.42
C THR A 57 7.02 -19.99 1.28
N TYR A 58 5.87 -19.34 1.51
CA TYR A 58 5.26 -18.44 0.52
C TYR A 58 6.18 -17.26 0.17
N LYS A 59 6.74 -16.58 1.19
CA LYS A 59 7.66 -15.44 1.01
C LYS A 59 8.97 -15.86 0.35
N GLU A 60 9.60 -16.93 0.82
CA GLU A 60 10.89 -17.42 0.33
C GLU A 60 10.85 -17.82 -1.15
N ASN A 61 9.74 -18.43 -1.58
CA ASN A 61 9.54 -18.85 -2.97
C ASN A 61 8.91 -17.76 -3.86
N ASN A 62 8.68 -16.55 -3.33
CA ASN A 62 8.04 -15.43 -4.01
C ASN A 62 6.71 -15.80 -4.69
N TYR A 63 5.87 -16.55 -3.98
CA TYR A 63 4.61 -17.07 -4.51
C TYR A 63 3.60 -15.99 -4.91
N GLN A 64 3.73 -14.75 -4.43
CA GLN A 64 2.93 -13.61 -4.88
C GLN A 64 2.96 -13.36 -6.40
N HIS A 65 4.00 -13.83 -7.11
CA HIS A 65 4.12 -13.67 -8.56
C HIS A 65 3.29 -14.67 -9.37
N ILE A 66 2.93 -15.81 -8.77
CA ILE A 66 2.23 -16.91 -9.45
C ILE A 66 0.91 -17.26 -8.75
N ASP A 67 0.62 -16.63 -7.62
CA ASP A 67 -0.63 -16.79 -6.88
C ASP A 67 -1.79 -16.16 -7.65
N PRO A 68 -2.76 -16.96 -8.13
CA PRO A 68 -3.85 -16.44 -8.91
C PRO A 68 -4.77 -15.52 -8.12
N VAL A 69 -4.85 -15.64 -6.79
CA VAL A 69 -5.60 -14.72 -5.93
C VAL A 69 -4.95 -13.34 -6.00
N ILE A 70 -3.63 -13.27 -5.90
CA ILE A 70 -2.89 -12.00 -5.97
C ILE A 70 -2.91 -11.43 -7.38
N LEU A 71 -2.70 -12.25 -8.41
CA LEU A 71 -2.76 -11.82 -9.80
C LEU A 71 -4.15 -11.28 -10.17
N THR A 72 -5.21 -11.87 -9.64
CA THR A 72 -6.59 -11.35 -9.78
C THR A 72 -6.73 -10.03 -9.02
N ALA A 73 -6.33 -10.00 -7.74
CA ALA A 73 -6.43 -8.81 -6.89
C ALA A 73 -5.66 -7.59 -7.43
N ILE A 74 -4.56 -7.77 -8.18
CA ILE A 74 -3.85 -6.67 -8.84
C ILE A 74 -4.72 -5.97 -9.90
N ASN A 75 -5.62 -6.72 -10.56
CA ASN A 75 -6.38 -6.29 -11.73
C ASN A 75 -7.86 -6.02 -11.46
N THR A 76 -8.30 -6.12 -10.20
CA THR A 76 -9.71 -5.95 -9.81
C THR A 76 -9.84 -4.99 -8.63
N VAL A 77 -10.92 -4.23 -8.58
CA VAL A 77 -11.25 -3.36 -7.43
C VAL A 77 -12.35 -3.92 -6.53
N SER A 78 -13.15 -4.85 -7.06
CA SER A 78 -14.23 -5.50 -6.32
C SER A 78 -13.70 -6.73 -5.57
N PRO A 79 -14.21 -6.99 -4.37
CA PRO A 79 -14.00 -8.27 -3.70
C PRO A 79 -14.51 -9.46 -4.54
N PHE A 80 -13.88 -10.62 -4.42
CA PHE A 80 -14.23 -11.78 -5.25
C PHE A 80 -14.12 -13.13 -4.53
N SER A 81 -14.96 -14.08 -4.95
CA SER A 81 -14.87 -15.50 -4.60
C SER A 81 -13.78 -16.18 -5.43
N TRP A 82 -13.07 -17.12 -4.81
CA TRP A 82 -12.07 -17.94 -5.49
C TRP A 82 -12.70 -18.94 -6.45
N GLU A 83 -13.92 -19.42 -6.18
CA GLU A 83 -14.62 -20.32 -7.09
C GLU A 83 -14.97 -19.63 -8.41
N ASP A 84 -15.66 -18.49 -8.36
CA ASP A 84 -16.15 -17.83 -9.57
C ASP A 84 -15.02 -17.30 -10.44
N ASN A 85 -13.97 -16.72 -9.85
CA ASN A 85 -12.91 -16.04 -10.61
C ASN A 85 -11.71 -16.92 -10.98
N ILE A 86 -11.35 -17.93 -10.17
CA ILE A 86 -10.23 -18.82 -10.49
C ILE A 86 -10.67 -19.93 -11.47
N VAL A 87 -11.97 -20.27 -11.50
CA VAL A 87 -12.52 -21.26 -12.47
C VAL A 87 -12.54 -20.73 -13.90
N ILE A 88 -12.79 -19.42 -14.10
CA ILE A 88 -12.80 -18.81 -15.45
C ILE A 88 -11.42 -18.92 -16.12
N ASN A 89 -10.34 -19.01 -15.33
CA ASN A 89 -8.97 -19.18 -15.82
C ASN A 89 -8.42 -20.55 -15.42
N SER A 90 -8.84 -21.61 -16.13
CA SER A 90 -8.54 -23.02 -15.83
C SER A 90 -7.06 -23.36 -15.61
N LYS A 91 -6.12 -22.56 -16.14
CA LYS A 91 -4.67 -22.68 -15.89
C LYS A 91 -4.27 -22.33 -14.45
N LEU A 92 -5.05 -21.50 -13.76
CA LEU A 92 -4.77 -21.01 -12.41
C LEU A 92 -5.25 -21.96 -11.32
N LYS A 93 -6.34 -22.71 -11.56
CA LYS A 93 -6.93 -23.69 -10.63
C LYS A 93 -5.97 -24.86 -10.29
N PHE A 94 -5.00 -25.14 -11.15
CA PHE A 94 -3.95 -26.16 -10.96
C PHE A 94 -2.57 -25.55 -10.72
N SER A 95 -2.49 -24.29 -10.30
CA SER A 95 -1.21 -23.67 -9.99
C SER A 95 -0.50 -24.44 -8.86
N LYS A 96 0.83 -24.48 -8.92
CA LYS A 96 1.69 -25.13 -7.92
C LYS A 96 1.31 -24.73 -6.48
N ILE A 97 0.87 -23.47 -6.30
CA ILE A 97 0.46 -22.94 -5.00
C ILE A 97 -0.78 -23.65 -4.48
N PHE A 98 -1.85 -23.80 -5.26
CA PHE A 98 -3.07 -24.46 -4.79
C PHE A 98 -2.84 -25.93 -4.44
N ASN A 99 -1.92 -26.61 -5.13
CA ASN A 99 -1.56 -27.98 -4.77
C ASN A 99 -0.79 -28.04 -3.44
N LEU A 100 0.13 -27.11 -3.20
CA LEU A 100 0.89 -27.03 -1.95
C LEU A 100 0.01 -26.55 -0.78
N SER A 101 -0.92 -25.64 -1.04
CA SER A 101 -1.75 -25.02 -0.03
C SER A 101 -2.85 -25.94 0.49
N LYS A 102 -3.17 -27.04 -0.23
CA LYS A 102 -4.06 -28.10 0.23
C LYS A 102 -3.59 -28.77 1.51
N GLU A 103 -2.28 -28.92 1.72
CA GLU A 103 -1.72 -29.48 2.96
C GLU A 103 -1.99 -28.60 4.18
N TYR A 104 -2.44 -27.36 3.95
CA TYR A 104 -2.79 -26.36 4.98
C TYR A 104 -4.29 -26.01 4.99
N ASP A 105 -5.14 -26.83 4.35
CA ASP A 105 -6.59 -26.63 4.17
C ASP A 105 -6.96 -25.30 3.48
N ILE A 106 -6.11 -24.81 2.58
CA ILE A 106 -6.37 -23.59 1.79
C ILE A 106 -6.88 -24.04 0.42
N VAL A 107 -8.20 -24.21 0.32
CA VAL A 107 -8.87 -24.77 -0.87
C VAL A 107 -9.75 -23.73 -1.55
N ASN A 108 -10.60 -23.06 -0.77
CA ASN A 108 -11.51 -22.03 -1.25
C ASN A 108 -11.44 -20.78 -0.34
N GLY A 109 -12.01 -19.67 -0.81
CA GLY A 109 -12.02 -18.44 -0.06
C GLY A 109 -12.63 -17.26 -0.80
N TYR A 110 -12.56 -16.11 -0.15
CA TYR A 110 -13.05 -14.84 -0.62
C TYR A 110 -12.02 -13.76 -0.33
N THR A 111 -11.70 -12.94 -1.32
CA THR A 111 -10.66 -11.90 -1.19
C THR A 111 -11.25 -10.51 -1.38
N PHE A 112 -11.01 -9.66 -0.39
CA PHE A 112 -11.30 -8.23 -0.41
C PHE A 112 -10.05 -7.47 -0.86
N VAL A 113 -10.24 -6.44 -1.69
CA VAL A 113 -9.14 -5.73 -2.36
C VAL A 113 -9.16 -4.26 -2.01
N LEU A 114 -7.97 -3.69 -1.82
CA LEU A 114 -7.75 -2.26 -1.63
C LEU A 114 -6.47 -1.83 -2.36
N HIS A 115 -6.55 -0.70 -3.07
CA HIS A 115 -5.40 -0.04 -3.65
C HIS A 115 -5.23 1.33 -3.01
N ASP A 116 -4.02 1.64 -2.56
CA ASP A 116 -3.71 2.92 -1.94
C ASP A 116 -3.02 3.89 -2.92
N ASN A 117 -2.78 5.11 -2.44
CA ASN A 117 -2.07 6.15 -3.17
C ASN A 117 -0.54 5.95 -3.25
N ASN A 118 0.03 4.98 -2.53
CA ASN A 118 1.47 4.66 -2.53
C ASN A 118 1.83 3.52 -3.50
N ASN A 119 0.91 3.14 -4.40
CA ASN A 119 1.02 1.96 -5.26
C ASN A 119 1.09 0.64 -4.46
N SER A 120 0.46 0.58 -3.30
CA SER A 120 0.29 -0.66 -2.54
C SER A 120 -0.98 -1.36 -2.97
N LEU A 121 -0.91 -2.70 -3.03
CA LEU A 121 -2.06 -3.58 -3.00
C LEU A 121 -2.19 -4.12 -1.58
N ALA A 122 -3.36 -3.94 -0.97
CA ALA A 122 -3.74 -4.65 0.23
C ALA A 122 -4.88 -5.63 -0.10
N ALA A 123 -4.76 -6.84 0.43
CA ALA A 123 -5.74 -7.90 0.24
C ALA A 123 -6.07 -8.52 1.61
N LEU A 124 -7.35 -8.66 1.91
CA LEU A 124 -7.81 -9.48 3.03
C LEU A 124 -8.51 -10.70 2.44
N SER A 125 -7.87 -11.85 2.55
CA SER A 125 -8.42 -13.12 2.12
C SER A 125 -8.96 -13.87 3.32
N ILE A 126 -10.19 -14.39 3.20
CA ILE A 126 -10.87 -15.26 4.15
C ILE A 126 -11.00 -16.61 3.47
N MET A 127 -10.65 -17.69 4.15
CA MET A 127 -10.59 -19.02 3.53
C MET A 127 -11.60 -19.95 4.17
N PHE A 128 -12.15 -20.80 3.32
CA PHE A 128 -13.13 -21.81 3.67
C PHE A 128 -12.46 -23.18 3.63
N GLU A 129 -12.63 -23.93 4.71
CA GLU A 129 -12.18 -25.32 4.79
C GLU A 129 -13.08 -26.21 3.91
N GLU A 130 -12.55 -27.31 3.39
CA GLU A 130 -13.28 -28.19 2.45
C GLU A 130 -14.54 -28.82 3.08
N ASN A 131 -14.55 -28.99 4.41
CA ASN A 131 -15.70 -29.46 5.19
C ASN A 131 -16.37 -28.33 6.00
N SER A 132 -16.11 -27.07 5.65
CA SER A 132 -16.75 -25.94 6.29
C SER A 132 -18.27 -25.99 6.05
N PRO A 133 -19.11 -25.73 7.08
CA PRO A 133 -20.53 -25.54 6.84
C PRO A 133 -20.76 -24.41 5.84
N THR A 134 -21.78 -24.56 4.99
CA THR A 134 -22.26 -23.57 4.00
C THR A 134 -22.48 -22.18 4.63
N ASP A 135 -22.66 -22.14 5.95
CA ASP A 135 -22.82 -20.93 6.75
C ASP A 135 -21.64 -19.95 6.63
N MET A 136 -20.40 -20.41 6.41
CA MET A 136 -19.23 -19.52 6.40
C MET A 136 -19.17 -18.61 5.17
N GLU A 137 -19.54 -19.14 4.00
CA GLU A 137 -19.66 -18.35 2.78
C GLU A 137 -20.80 -17.33 2.90
N ASN A 138 -21.95 -17.75 3.44
CA ASN A 138 -23.08 -16.87 3.73
C ASN A 138 -22.70 -15.75 4.71
N ILE A 139 -21.94 -16.05 5.76
CA ILE A 139 -21.44 -15.05 6.72
C ILE A 139 -20.60 -13.99 6.01
N VAL A 140 -19.70 -14.40 5.09
CA VAL A 140 -18.89 -13.46 4.32
C VAL A 140 -19.77 -12.62 3.39
N GLU A 141 -20.72 -13.26 2.69
CA GLU A 141 -21.64 -12.61 1.76
C GLU A 141 -22.49 -11.53 2.45
N GLU A 142 -23.10 -11.86 3.59
CA GLU A 142 -23.95 -10.96 4.38
C GLU A 142 -23.19 -9.81 5.03
N ASN A 143 -21.85 -9.90 5.14
CA ASN A 143 -21.01 -8.93 5.85
C ASN A 143 -19.91 -8.34 4.97
N LYS A 144 -20.03 -8.40 3.63
CA LYS A 144 -19.02 -7.91 2.68
C LYS A 144 -18.62 -6.46 2.92
N ASP A 145 -19.60 -5.60 3.18
CA ASP A 145 -19.40 -4.18 3.48
C ASP A 145 -18.54 -3.97 4.73
N LYS A 146 -18.85 -4.69 5.81
CA LYS A 146 -18.10 -4.63 7.07
C LYS A 146 -16.69 -5.19 6.94
N LEU A 147 -16.53 -6.27 6.16
CA LEU A 147 -15.23 -6.89 5.90
C LEU A 147 -14.35 -6.01 5.00
N GLN A 148 -14.93 -5.35 3.99
CA GLN A 148 -14.24 -4.35 3.18
C GLN A 148 -13.81 -3.14 4.04
N MET A 149 -14.69 -2.65 4.92
CA MET A 149 -14.35 -1.58 5.86
C MET A 149 -13.28 -1.99 6.88
N LEU A 150 -13.27 -3.26 7.29
CA LEU A 150 -12.20 -3.82 8.12
C LEU A 150 -10.86 -3.77 7.37
N LEU A 151 -10.81 -4.17 6.10
CA LEU A 151 -9.60 -4.08 5.27
C LEU A 151 -9.08 -2.63 5.20
N ILE A 152 -9.96 -1.66 4.93
CA ILE A 152 -9.60 -0.24 4.89
C ILE A 152 -8.99 0.22 6.22
N THR A 153 -9.66 -0.08 7.33
CA THR A 153 -9.23 0.33 8.68
C THR A 153 -7.90 -0.31 9.07
N VAL A 154 -7.71 -1.58 8.74
CA VAL A 154 -6.46 -2.31 9.01
C VAL A 154 -5.31 -1.74 8.18
N HIS A 155 -5.58 -1.46 6.90
CA HIS A 155 -4.60 -0.89 6.00
C HIS A 155 -4.15 0.51 6.44
N GLU A 156 -5.07 1.36 6.88
CA GLU A 156 -4.74 2.68 7.44
C GLU A 156 -3.89 2.54 8.71
N LYS A 157 -4.26 1.64 9.62
CA LYS A 157 -3.48 1.39 10.86
C LYS A 157 -2.06 0.94 10.58
N ILE A 158 -1.88 -0.07 9.74
CA ILE A 158 -0.55 -0.62 9.47
C ILE A 158 0.34 0.41 8.76
N THR A 159 -0.21 1.15 7.78
CA THR A 159 0.55 2.20 7.09
C THR A 159 0.90 3.37 8.00
N THR A 160 0.03 3.71 8.96
CA THR A 160 0.31 4.72 9.99
C THR A 160 1.45 4.28 10.90
N PHE A 161 1.42 3.05 11.42
CA PHE A 161 2.50 2.53 12.26
C PHE A 161 3.84 2.48 11.54
N TYR A 162 3.87 2.05 10.26
CA TYR A 162 5.11 2.08 9.47
C TYR A 162 5.61 3.51 9.23
N LYS A 163 4.72 4.48 8.94
CA LYS A 163 5.08 5.90 8.81
C LYS A 163 5.70 6.44 10.10
N GLU A 164 5.04 6.25 11.24
CA GLU A 164 5.53 6.71 12.55
C GLU A 164 6.90 6.11 12.89
N MET A 165 7.11 4.83 12.57
CA MET A 165 8.40 4.16 12.81
C MET A 165 9.52 4.74 11.93
N THR A 166 9.24 4.98 10.64
CA THR A 166 10.23 5.62 9.75
C THR A 166 10.55 7.07 10.16
N GLN A 167 9.64 7.73 10.90
CA GLN A 167 9.78 9.08 11.43
C GLN A 167 10.35 9.15 12.86
N SER A 168 10.73 8.01 13.45
CA SER A 168 11.31 7.93 14.80
C SER A 168 12.64 8.71 14.89
N PRO A 169 12.94 9.42 16.01
CA PRO A 169 14.07 10.36 16.11
C PRO A 169 15.46 9.77 15.87
N GLN A 170 15.62 8.45 15.92
CA GLN A 170 16.92 7.81 15.68
C GLN A 170 17.30 7.76 14.18
N SER A 171 16.34 7.85 13.24
CA SER A 171 16.60 7.99 11.80
C SER A 171 16.70 9.45 11.34
N LYS A 172 16.29 10.43 12.17
CA LYS A 172 16.28 11.87 11.81
C LYS A 172 17.65 12.50 11.62
N LYS A 173 18.75 11.89 12.08
CA LYS A 173 20.09 12.50 11.96
C LYS A 173 20.62 12.57 10.53
N GLN A 174 19.96 11.96 9.54
CA GLN A 174 20.46 11.94 8.16
C GLN A 174 19.52 12.54 7.09
N SER A 175 18.26 12.84 7.42
CA SER A 175 17.29 13.35 6.42
C SER A 175 16.75 14.77 6.64
N ASP A 176 17.06 15.44 7.75
CA ASP A 176 16.60 16.84 8.00
C ASP A 176 17.52 17.91 7.38
N LYS A 177 17.94 17.71 6.13
CA LYS A 177 18.15 18.87 5.26
C LYS A 177 16.91 18.94 4.38
N GLU A 178 16.04 19.91 4.67
CA GLU A 178 14.96 20.26 3.76
C GLU A 178 15.54 20.35 2.34
N ILE A 179 15.02 19.53 1.42
CA ILE A 179 15.55 19.42 0.05
C ILE A 179 15.53 20.82 -0.60
N PHE A 180 14.47 21.58 -0.32
CA PHE A 180 14.29 22.96 -0.76
C PHE A 180 14.50 23.93 0.39
N SER A 181 15.10 25.08 0.09
CA SER A 181 15.01 26.21 1.02
C SER A 181 13.57 26.70 1.10
N GLN A 182 13.25 27.45 2.15
CA GLN A 182 11.95 28.12 2.28
C GLN A 182 11.55 28.86 0.99
N ARG A 183 12.48 29.64 0.43
CA ARG A 183 12.22 30.42 -0.78
C ARG A 183 11.99 29.58 -2.03
N GLU A 184 12.73 28.49 -2.16
CA GLU A 184 12.50 27.52 -3.25
C GLU A 184 11.14 26.83 -3.11
N ASN A 185 10.69 26.57 -1.87
CA ASN A 185 9.40 25.97 -1.60
C ASN A 185 8.24 26.92 -1.94
N GLU A 186 8.29 28.17 -1.49
CA GLU A 186 7.31 29.23 -1.81
C GLU A 186 7.14 29.39 -3.33
N ILE A 187 8.25 29.50 -4.06
CA ILE A 187 8.24 29.64 -5.52
C ILE A 187 7.67 28.39 -6.19
N LEU A 188 8.05 27.20 -5.73
CA LEU A 188 7.57 25.94 -6.28
C LEU A 188 6.07 25.71 -5.99
N TYR A 189 5.58 26.19 -4.84
CA TYR A 189 4.18 26.18 -4.47
C TYR A 189 3.34 27.05 -5.42
N TRP A 190 3.70 28.32 -5.62
CA TRP A 190 2.93 29.18 -6.53
C TRP A 190 3.00 28.68 -7.98
N ALA A 191 4.13 28.11 -8.40
CA ALA A 191 4.26 27.47 -9.70
C ALA A 191 3.37 26.22 -9.85
N SER A 192 3.20 25.41 -8.79
CA SER A 192 2.30 24.25 -8.81
C SER A 192 0.83 24.66 -8.83
N MET A 193 0.49 25.82 -8.27
CA MET A 193 -0.81 26.47 -8.40
C MET A 193 -1.04 27.14 -9.77
N GLY A 194 -0.12 26.96 -10.72
CA GLY A 194 -0.26 27.44 -12.09
C GLY A 194 0.13 28.90 -12.32
N LYS A 195 0.75 29.57 -11.34
CA LYS A 195 1.25 30.94 -11.51
C LYS A 195 2.46 30.98 -12.44
N THR A 196 2.49 31.99 -13.30
CA THR A 196 3.62 32.31 -14.17
C THR A 196 4.73 33.01 -13.39
N TYR A 197 5.97 32.97 -13.87
CA TYR A 197 7.09 33.60 -13.15
C TYR A 197 6.91 35.11 -12.88
N PRO A 198 6.31 35.92 -13.78
CA PRO A 198 5.93 37.30 -13.46
C PRO A 198 4.91 37.40 -12.33
N GLU A 199 3.90 36.53 -12.28
CA GLU A 199 2.92 36.53 -11.20
C GLU A 199 3.54 36.10 -9.87
N ILE A 200 4.39 35.07 -9.87
CA ILE A 200 5.12 34.63 -8.67
C ILE A 200 6.03 35.75 -8.16
N ALA A 201 6.72 36.43 -9.07
CA ALA A 201 7.55 37.58 -8.75
C ALA A 201 6.76 38.71 -8.08
N LEU A 202 5.54 38.99 -8.57
CA LEU A 202 4.62 39.96 -7.96
C LEU A 202 4.10 39.50 -6.60
N ILE A 203 3.68 38.23 -6.46
CA ILE A 203 3.13 37.68 -5.21
C ILE A 203 4.18 37.72 -4.09
N LEU A 204 5.42 37.36 -4.42
CA LEU A 204 6.50 37.22 -3.45
C LEU A 204 7.41 38.45 -3.35
N ASP A 205 7.06 39.56 -4.01
CA ASP A 205 7.81 40.82 -4.09
C ASP A 205 9.32 40.64 -4.40
N ILE A 206 9.63 39.91 -5.49
CA ILE A 206 11.00 39.70 -5.98
C ILE A 206 11.11 39.84 -7.49
N LYS A 207 12.35 39.93 -7.99
CA LYS A 207 12.61 39.97 -9.43
C LYS A 207 12.29 38.63 -10.10
N ILE A 208 11.79 38.68 -11.34
CA ILE A 208 11.54 37.48 -12.19
C ILE A 208 12.82 36.64 -12.36
N SER A 209 13.99 37.29 -12.42
CA SER A 209 15.29 36.60 -12.49
C SER A 209 15.56 35.76 -11.25
N THR A 210 15.17 36.22 -10.05
CA THR A 210 15.27 35.49 -8.79
C THR A 210 14.37 34.26 -8.79
N VAL A 211 13.14 34.38 -9.31
CA VAL A 211 12.24 33.23 -9.50
C VAL A 211 12.87 32.17 -10.40
N LYS A 212 13.41 32.58 -11.56
CA LYS A 212 14.11 31.67 -12.49
C LYS A 212 15.31 30.99 -11.85
N PHE A 213 16.08 31.71 -11.04
CA PHE A 213 17.24 31.18 -10.33
C PHE A 213 16.85 30.06 -9.36
N HIS A 214 15.85 30.29 -8.51
CA HIS A 214 15.38 29.28 -7.55
C HIS A 214 14.74 28.07 -8.24
N ILE A 215 13.95 28.25 -9.30
CA ILE A 215 13.45 27.12 -10.09
C ILE A 215 14.60 26.32 -10.71
N GLY A 216 15.65 26.97 -11.20
CA GLY A 216 16.85 26.29 -11.68
C GLY A 216 17.51 25.42 -10.61
N ASN A 217 17.59 25.91 -9.37
CA ASN A 217 18.09 25.14 -8.24
C ASN A 217 17.18 23.96 -7.90
N VAL A 218 15.86 24.14 -7.90
CA VAL A 218 14.88 23.05 -7.69
C VAL A 218 15.04 21.96 -8.74
N VAL A 219 15.13 22.34 -10.03
CA VAL A 219 15.35 21.41 -11.15
C VAL A 219 16.63 20.61 -10.94
N LYS A 220 17.73 21.28 -10.56
CA LYS A 220 19.01 20.63 -10.27
C LYS A 220 18.94 19.69 -9.05
N LYS A 221 18.30 20.13 -7.97
CA LYS A 221 18.13 19.35 -6.73
C LYS A 221 17.29 18.09 -6.94
N LEU A 222 16.28 18.17 -7.80
CA LEU A 222 15.44 17.03 -8.17
C LEU A 222 16.05 16.15 -9.27
N GLY A 223 17.16 16.55 -9.89
CA GLY A 223 17.81 15.80 -10.97
C GLY A 223 16.96 15.69 -12.23
N VAL A 224 16.10 16.66 -12.50
CA VAL A 224 15.18 16.66 -13.65
C VAL A 224 15.63 17.67 -14.71
N LEU A 225 15.02 17.59 -15.90
CA LEU A 225 15.44 18.38 -17.07
C LEU A 225 14.76 19.75 -17.18
N ASN A 226 13.58 19.93 -16.60
CA ASN A 226 12.82 21.18 -16.74
C ASN A 226 11.90 21.46 -15.56
N ALA A 227 11.43 22.71 -15.48
CA ALA A 227 10.57 23.20 -14.41
C ALA A 227 9.24 22.45 -14.31
N LYS A 228 8.60 22.09 -15.43
CA LYS A 228 7.32 21.37 -15.41
C LYS A 228 7.47 19.98 -14.77
N HIS A 229 8.53 19.27 -15.12
CA HIS A 229 8.87 17.99 -14.52
C HIS A 229 9.19 18.16 -13.02
N ALA A 230 9.94 19.20 -12.65
CA ALA A 230 10.23 19.51 -11.25
C ALA A 230 8.96 19.80 -10.43
N ILE A 231 8.04 20.60 -10.97
CA ILE A 231 6.75 20.91 -10.33
C ILE A 231 5.94 19.63 -10.13
N ARG A 232 5.77 18.82 -11.17
CA ARG A 232 5.04 17.54 -11.09
C ARG A 232 5.64 16.62 -10.04
N LEU A 233 6.95 16.42 -10.06
CA LEU A 233 7.64 15.54 -9.12
C LEU A 233 7.58 16.09 -7.69
N GLY A 234 7.65 17.41 -7.51
CA GLY A 234 7.47 18.08 -6.22
C GLY A 234 6.09 17.83 -5.61
N VAL A 235 5.03 17.81 -6.42
CA VAL A 235 3.67 17.46 -6.01
C VAL A 235 3.55 15.96 -5.70
N GLU A 236 3.99 15.08 -6.61
CA GLU A 236 3.89 13.62 -6.45
C GLU A 236 4.66 13.11 -5.22
N LEU A 237 5.80 13.73 -4.89
CA LEU A 237 6.61 13.39 -3.72
C LEU A 237 6.21 14.14 -2.44
N GLN A 238 5.15 14.96 -2.47
CA GLN A 238 4.69 15.79 -1.34
C GLN A 238 5.81 16.66 -0.73
N LEU A 239 6.70 17.17 -1.58
CA LEU A 239 7.83 18.02 -1.16
C LEU A 239 7.47 19.50 -1.07
N ILE A 240 6.33 19.89 -1.65
CA ILE A 240 5.80 21.25 -1.61
C ILE A 240 4.99 21.42 -0.33
N LYS A 241 5.34 22.42 0.48
CA LYS A 241 4.60 22.76 1.69
C LYS A 241 3.64 23.91 1.34
N PRO A 242 2.36 23.85 1.76
CA PRO A 242 1.48 25.00 1.61
C PRO A 242 2.00 26.15 2.48
N GLU A 243 2.02 27.36 1.91
CA GLU A 243 2.38 28.57 2.65
C GLU A 243 1.33 28.79 3.75
N PRO A 244 1.73 29.02 5.02
CA PRO A 244 0.78 29.41 6.04
C PRO A 244 0.20 30.77 5.66
N LEU A 245 -1.13 30.86 5.57
CA LEU A 245 -1.87 32.12 5.46
C LEU A 245 -1.55 33.06 6.63
#